data_AF-A0A6J7HBF1-F1
#
_entry.id   AF-A0A6J7HBF1-F1
#
_cell.length_a   1.000
_cell.length_b   1.000
_cell.length_c   1.000
_cell.angle_alpha   90.00
_cell.angle_beta   90.00
_cell.angle_gamma   90.00
#
_symmetry.space_group_name_H-M   'P 1'
#
loop_
_entity.id
_entity.type
_entity.pdbx_description
1 polymer ?
#
loop_
_entity_poly.entity_id
_entity_poly.type
_entity_poly.pdbx_seq_one_letter_code
_entity_poly.pdbx_strand_id
1 'polypeptide(L)'
;MLVAYDPAKVSTTELLRHFWEEHDPTQGMRQGNDVGSQYRSAIYWTTEEQSVLASESAAAYEPVLIDRGYGTVTTEIAPAEGRPFYYAEEYHQQYLYKVPNGYRCHSQTGVPLPWPS
;
A
#
# COMPACT_ATOMS: atom_id res chain seq x y z
N MET A 1 -7.80 -2.35 -2.12
CA MET A 1 -8.05 -2.01 -3.55
C MET A 1 -7.58 -3.18 -4.41
N LEU A 2 -8.23 -3.45 -5.55
CA LEU A 2 -7.72 -4.37 -6.58
C LEU A 2 -7.05 -3.55 -7.69
N VAL A 3 -5.84 -3.92 -8.08
CA VAL A 3 -5.09 -3.23 -9.15
C VAL A 3 -4.83 -4.21 -10.28
N ALA A 4 -5.39 -3.92 -11.45
CA ALA A 4 -5.07 -4.61 -12.69
C ALA A 4 -4.20 -3.70 -13.55
N TYR A 5 -3.07 -4.19 -14.03
CA TYR A 5 -2.09 -3.42 -14.80
C TYR A 5 -1.44 -4.28 -15.89
N ASP A 6 -0.84 -3.61 -16.87
CA ASP A 6 -0.05 -4.24 -17.94
C ASP A 6 1.44 -4.15 -17.57
N PRO A 7 2.11 -5.29 -17.23
CA PRO A 7 3.51 -5.31 -16.85
C PRO A 7 4.47 -4.78 -17.92
N ALA A 8 4.04 -4.70 -19.19
CA ALA A 8 4.85 -4.12 -20.27
C ALA A 8 4.83 -2.58 -20.25
N LYS A 9 3.93 -1.95 -19.47
CA LYS A 9 3.78 -0.49 -19.37
C LYS A 9 4.11 0.05 -17.99
N VAL A 10 3.75 -0.70 -16.95
CA VAL A 10 3.97 -0.32 -15.55
C VAL A 10 4.52 -1.55 -14.82
N SER A 11 5.66 -1.41 -14.16
CA SER A 11 6.27 -2.49 -13.41
C SER A 11 5.63 -2.65 -12.03
N THR A 12 5.78 -3.85 -11.45
CA THR A 12 5.45 -4.08 -10.03
C THR A 12 6.23 -3.13 -9.11
N THR A 13 7.48 -2.81 -9.45
CA THR A 13 8.33 -1.90 -8.67
C THR A 13 7.75 -0.50 -8.58
N GLU A 14 7.20 0.02 -9.69
CA GLU A 14 6.53 1.31 -9.73
C GLU A 14 5.24 1.32 -8.89
N LEU A 15 4.44 0.26 -8.98
CA LEU A 15 3.24 0.13 -8.14
C LEU A 15 3.58 0.07 -6.64
N LEU A 16 4.63 -0.66 -6.27
CA LEU A 16 5.10 -0.75 -4.89
C LEU A 16 5.59 0.60 -4.38
N ARG A 17 6.32 1.37 -5.22
CA ARG A 17 6.72 2.74 -4.86
C ARG A 17 5.52 3.60 -4.52
N HIS A 18 4.52 3.64 -5.40
CA HIS A 18 3.30 4.39 -5.14
C HIS A 18 2.59 3.90 -3.88
N PHE A 19 2.50 2.59 -3.65
CA PHE A 19 1.95 2.04 -2.42
C PHE A 19 2.69 2.59 -1.18
N TRP A 20 4.02 2.51 -1.13
CA TRP A 20 4.79 2.91 0.05
C TRP A 20 4.76 4.42 0.34
N GLU A 21 4.64 5.25 -0.70
CA GLU A 21 4.68 6.71 -0.59
C GLU A 21 3.29 7.33 -0.34
N GLU A 22 2.19 6.61 -0.62
CA GLU A 22 0.83 7.11 -0.49
C GLU A 22 0.20 6.95 0.91
N HIS A 23 0.84 6.26 1.86
CA HIS A 23 0.33 6.13 3.25
C HIS A 23 1.46 5.93 4.28
N ASP A 24 1.10 5.89 5.58
CA ASP A 24 2.03 5.52 6.65
C ASP A 24 1.92 4.02 6.95
N PRO A 25 2.94 3.21 6.58
CA PRO A 25 2.92 1.76 6.77
C PRO A 25 3.30 1.31 8.19
N THR A 26 3.50 2.22 9.13
CA THR A 26 4.00 1.91 10.49
C THR A 26 2.91 1.91 11.57
N GLN A 27 1.66 2.19 11.18
CA GLN A 27 0.57 2.48 12.12
C GLN A 27 -0.22 1.25 12.60
N GLY A 28 0.09 0.05 12.12
CA GLY A 28 -0.59 -1.18 12.52
C GLY A 28 -2.06 -1.20 12.10
N MET A 29 -2.97 -1.31 13.08
CA MET A 29 -4.42 -1.38 12.85
C MET A 29 -5.05 0.04 12.77
N ARG A 30 -4.41 0.94 12.00
CA ARG A 30 -4.79 2.34 11.85
C ARG A 30 -4.20 2.94 10.57
N GLN A 31 -4.86 3.94 10.01
CA GLN A 31 -4.32 4.86 9.01
C GLN A 31 -4.78 6.29 9.32
N GLY A 32 -3.86 7.19 9.70
CA GLY A 32 -4.18 8.54 10.14
C GLY A 32 -5.17 8.54 11.30
N ASN A 33 -6.34 9.15 11.07
CA ASN A 33 -7.43 9.22 12.03
C ASN A 33 -8.33 7.97 12.01
N ASP A 34 -8.19 7.09 11.02
CA ASP A 34 -9.04 5.93 10.81
C ASP A 34 -8.48 4.72 11.58
N VAL A 35 -9.17 4.31 12.65
CA VAL A 35 -8.73 3.23 13.57
C VAL A 35 -9.54 1.96 13.34
N GLY A 36 -8.85 0.82 13.24
CA GLY A 36 -9.44 -0.50 13.04
C GLY A 36 -8.61 -1.40 12.14
N SER A 37 -8.76 -2.71 12.29
CA SER A 37 -7.97 -3.69 11.50
C SER A 37 -8.23 -3.61 10.00
N GLN A 38 -9.38 -3.07 9.58
CA GLN A 38 -9.73 -2.80 8.19
C GLN A 38 -8.88 -1.69 7.54
N TYR A 39 -8.18 -0.88 8.33
CA TYR A 39 -7.33 0.22 7.84
C TYR A 39 -5.83 -0.11 7.87
N ARG A 40 -5.48 -1.37 8.19
CA ARG A 40 -4.08 -1.79 8.20
C ARG A 40 -3.45 -1.75 6.81
N SER A 41 -2.17 -1.46 6.76
CA SER A 41 -1.36 -1.60 5.55
C SER A 41 -1.28 -3.08 5.13
N ALA A 42 -1.56 -3.39 3.87
CA ALA A 42 -1.50 -4.77 3.36
C ALA A 42 -1.21 -4.83 1.86
N ILE A 43 -0.40 -5.81 1.46
CA ILE A 43 -0.11 -6.23 0.08
C ILE A 43 -0.50 -7.69 -0.06
N TYR A 44 -1.41 -7.97 -1.00
CA TYR A 44 -1.78 -9.35 -1.37
C TYR A 44 -1.30 -9.63 -2.79
N TRP A 45 -0.31 -10.51 -2.92
CA TRP A 45 0.35 -10.81 -4.19
C TRP A 45 -0.27 -12.01 -4.91
N THR A 46 -0.15 -12.04 -6.24
CA THR A 46 -0.66 -13.13 -7.09
C THR A 46 0.45 -13.93 -7.78
N THR A 47 1.70 -13.47 -7.72
CA THR A 47 2.87 -14.20 -8.21
C THR A 47 4.00 -14.15 -7.19
N GLU A 48 4.91 -15.12 -7.24
CA GLU A 48 6.05 -15.18 -6.32
C GLU A 48 7.02 -14.01 -6.53
N GLU A 49 7.18 -13.56 -7.78
CA GLU A 49 8.01 -12.38 -8.08
C GLU A 49 7.48 -11.13 -7.37
N GLN A 50 6.15 -10.97 -7.28
CA GLN A 50 5.55 -9.88 -6.51
C GLN A 50 5.80 -10.03 -5.01
N SER A 51 5.79 -11.25 -4.47
CA SER A 51 6.10 -11.54 -3.06
C SER A 51 7.53 -11.09 -2.71
N VAL A 52 8.50 -11.46 -3.54
CA VAL A 52 9.91 -11.08 -3.38
C VAL A 52 10.06 -9.56 -3.44
N LEU A 53 9.53 -8.92 -4.49
CA LEU A 53 9.62 -7.47 -4.68
C LEU A 53 8.93 -6.68 -3.54
N ALA A 54 7.78 -7.15 -3.05
CA ALA A 54 7.10 -6.53 -1.91
C ALA A 54 7.94 -6.62 -0.63
N SER A 55 8.59 -7.77 -0.39
CA SER A 55 9.44 -7.99 0.78
C SER A 55 10.72 -7.18 0.72
N GLU A 56 11.38 -7.12 -0.45
CA GLU A 56 12.59 -6.33 -0.67
C GLU A 56 12.32 -4.82 -0.53
N SER A 57 11.22 -4.34 -1.10
CA SER A 57 10.83 -2.92 -0.98
C SER A 57 10.48 -2.55 0.46
N ALA A 58 9.80 -3.42 1.22
CA ALA A 58 9.55 -3.21 2.65
C ALA A 58 10.87 -3.09 3.44
N ALA A 59 11.81 -4.02 3.19
CA ALA A 59 13.11 -4.03 3.84
C ALA A 59 13.96 -2.80 3.49
N ALA A 60 13.84 -2.27 2.27
CA ALA A 60 14.50 -1.05 1.84
C ALA A 60 13.89 0.20 2.50
N TYR A 61 12.58 0.21 2.74
CA TYR A 61 11.87 1.39 3.26
C TYR A 61 11.97 1.56 4.77
N GLU A 62 11.93 0.45 5.51
CA GLU A 62 11.91 0.45 6.99
C GLU A 62 13.05 1.27 7.61
N PRO A 63 14.33 1.12 7.21
CA PRO A 63 15.42 1.93 7.77
C PRO A 63 15.22 3.43 7.59
N VAL A 64 14.67 3.86 6.45
CA VAL A 64 14.45 5.29 6.17
C VAL A 64 13.29 5.83 6.99
N LEU A 65 12.24 5.03 7.18
CA LEU A 65 11.14 5.39 8.07
C LEU A 65 11.62 5.54 9.52
N ILE A 66 12.42 4.60 10.01
CA ILE A 66 13.00 4.64 11.36
C ILE A 66 13.90 5.89 11.53
N ASP A 67 14.77 6.18 10.56
CA ASP A 67 15.63 7.38 10.59
C ASP A 67 14.82 8.68 10.66
N ARG A 68 13.63 8.70 10.05
CA ARG A 68 12.69 9.82 10.07
C ARG A 68 11.80 9.87 11.32
N GLY A 69 11.99 8.96 12.28
CA GLY A 69 11.24 8.93 13.54
C GLY A 69 9.91 8.18 13.48
N TYR A 70 9.66 7.42 12.41
CA TYR A 70 8.53 6.48 12.34
C TYR A 70 8.90 5.13 12.99
N GLY A 71 7.94 4.21 13.03
CA GLY A 71 8.14 2.86 13.55
C GLY A 71 8.65 1.87 12.50
N THR A 72 8.66 0.59 12.89
CA THR A 72 8.86 -0.53 11.96
C THR A 72 7.68 -0.66 11.01
N VAL A 73 7.92 -1.25 9.84
CA VAL A 73 6.84 -1.52 8.88
C VAL A 73 5.89 -2.57 9.47
N THR A 74 4.59 -2.28 9.39
CA THR A 74 3.51 -3.14 9.89
C THR A 74 2.67 -3.76 8.76
N THR A 75 3.08 -3.54 7.51
CA THR A 75 2.40 -4.02 6.31
C THR A 75 2.30 -5.55 6.29
N GLU A 76 1.07 -6.06 6.20
CA GLU A 76 0.85 -7.49 5.96
C GLU A 76 1.19 -7.83 4.50
N ILE A 77 2.16 -8.71 4.27
CA ILE A 77 2.51 -9.22 2.93
C ILE A 77 2.14 -10.70 2.89
N ALA A 78 1.18 -11.08 2.04
CA ALA A 78 0.64 -12.43 1.99
C ALA A 78 0.13 -12.82 0.60
N PRO A 79 -0.02 -14.12 0.28
CA PRO A 79 -0.67 -14.54 -0.96
C PRO A 79 -2.13 -14.07 -1.00
N ALA A 80 -2.59 -13.68 -2.19
CA ALA A 80 -4.00 -13.43 -2.46
C ALA A 80 -4.82 -14.74 -2.53
N GLU A 81 -4.16 -15.89 -2.72
CA GLU A 81 -4.80 -17.20 -2.68
C GLU A 81 -5.52 -17.42 -1.34
N GLY A 82 -6.76 -17.92 -1.38
CA GLY A 82 -7.60 -18.11 -0.20
C GLY A 82 -8.16 -16.80 0.40
N ARG A 83 -7.89 -15.64 -0.20
CA ARG A 83 -8.39 -14.33 0.24
C ARG A 83 -9.34 -13.74 -0.82
N PRO A 84 -10.62 -14.13 -0.82
CA PRO A 84 -11.57 -13.61 -1.80
C PRO A 84 -11.65 -12.09 -1.74
N PHE A 85 -11.53 -11.45 -2.90
CA PHE A 85 -11.74 -10.02 -3.03
C PHE A 85 -13.24 -9.75 -3.17
N TYR A 86 -13.82 -9.06 -2.18
CA TYR A 86 -15.19 -8.60 -2.24
C TYR A 86 -15.23 -7.15 -2.72
N TYR A 87 -15.91 -6.90 -3.84
CA TYR A 87 -16.11 -5.55 -4.33
C TYR A 87 -16.93 -4.75 -3.31
N ALA A 88 -16.43 -3.56 -2.97
CA ALA A 88 -17.20 -2.58 -2.21
C ALA A 88 -18.37 -2.04 -3.06
N GLU A 89 -19.38 -1.51 -2.39
CA GLU A 89 -20.57 -0.90 -2.99
C GLU A 89 -20.19 0.17 -4.03
N GLU A 90 -21.04 0.38 -5.04
CA GLU A 90 -20.73 1.18 -6.23
C GLU A 90 -20.27 2.62 -5.91
N TYR A 91 -20.77 3.22 -4.84
CA TYR A 91 -20.38 4.58 -4.47
C TYR A 91 -18.93 4.68 -3.99
N HIS A 92 -18.33 3.59 -3.48
CA HIS A 92 -16.90 3.55 -3.13
C HIS A 92 -16.00 3.46 -4.37
N GLN A 93 -16.52 2.89 -5.45
CA GLN A 93 -15.76 2.71 -6.69
C GLN A 93 -15.55 4.07 -7.36
N GLN A 94 -14.28 4.43 -7.59
CA GLN A 94 -13.86 5.72 -8.15
C GLN A 94 -14.43 6.92 -7.39
N TYR A 95 -14.61 6.80 -6.06
CA TYR A 95 -15.24 7.83 -5.23
C TYR A 95 -14.64 9.22 -5.43
N LEU A 96 -13.31 9.37 -5.42
CA LEU A 96 -12.65 10.68 -5.58
C LEU A 96 -12.75 11.27 -7.00
N TYR A 97 -13.03 10.44 -8.01
CA TYR A 97 -13.38 10.93 -9.35
C TYR A 97 -14.82 11.47 -9.37
N LYS A 98 -15.74 10.79 -8.66
CA LYS A 98 -17.16 11.18 -8.52
C LYS A 98 -17.34 12.39 -7.61
N VAL A 99 -16.51 12.52 -6.57
CA VAL A 99 -16.51 13.59 -5.57
C VAL A 99 -15.13 14.26 -5.55
N PRO A 100 -14.86 15.19 -6.49
CA PRO A 100 -13.63 15.97 -6.47
C PRO A 100 -13.51 16.71 -5.14
N ASN A 101 -12.37 16.55 -4.44
CA ASN A 101 -12.12 17.03 -3.06
C ASN A 101 -12.87 16.30 -1.94
N GLY A 102 -13.39 15.09 -2.21
CA GLY A 102 -13.88 14.20 -1.16
C GLY A 102 -12.79 13.84 -0.13
N TYR A 103 -13.21 13.26 0.99
CA TYR A 103 -12.31 12.89 2.08
C TYR A 103 -11.18 11.97 1.60
N ARG A 104 -9.94 12.31 1.95
CA ARG A 104 -8.76 11.45 1.81
C ARG A 104 -8.34 10.99 3.20
N CYS A 105 -8.35 9.68 3.41
CA CYS A 105 -7.89 9.04 4.65
C CYS A 105 -6.36 8.86 4.73
N HIS A 106 -5.64 9.14 3.65
CA HIS A 106 -4.21 8.81 3.56
C HIS A 106 -3.35 9.75 4.42
N SER A 107 -2.63 9.16 5.39
CA SER A 107 -1.62 9.85 6.18
C SER A 107 -0.24 9.53 5.59
N GLN A 108 0.15 10.21 4.52
CA GLN A 108 1.45 10.01 3.86
C GLN A 108 2.62 10.31 4.81
N THR A 109 3.71 9.55 4.68
CA THR A 109 4.96 9.82 5.41
C THR A 109 5.77 10.97 4.80
N GLY A 110 5.60 11.23 3.50
CA GLY A 110 6.44 12.16 2.74
C GLY A 110 7.90 11.70 2.59
N VAL A 111 8.18 10.42 2.87
CA VAL A 111 9.51 9.82 2.77
C VAL A 111 9.59 9.06 1.44
N PRO A 112 10.57 9.35 0.56
CA PRO A 112 10.71 8.60 -0.68
C PRO A 112 11.27 7.19 -0.41
N LEU A 113 10.80 6.20 -1.16
CA LEU A 113 11.33 4.84 -1.11
C LEU A 113 12.74 4.81 -1.77
N PRO A 114 13.82 4.40 -1.05
CA PRO A 114 15.18 4.36 -1.61
C PRO A 114 15.43 3.09 -2.44
N TRP A 115 14.55 2.78 -3.40
CA TRP A 115 14.59 1.53 -4.17
C TRP A 115 14.54 1.78 -5.68
N PRO A 116 15.30 1.02 -6.50
CA PRO A 116 15.36 1.23 -7.94
C PRO A 116 13.96 1.13 -8.56
N SER A 117 13.66 2.05 -9.49
CA SER A 117 12.48 1.96 -10.37
C SER A 117 12.68 0.92 -11.44
#